data_AF-A0A954L2E2-F1
#
_entry.id   AF-A0A954L2E2-F1
#
_cell.length_a   1.000
_cell.length_b   1.000
_cell.length_c   1.000
_cell.angle_alpha   90.00
_cell.angle_beta   90.00
_cell.angle_gamma   90.00
#
_symmetry.space_group_name_H-M   'P 1'
#
loop_
_entity.id
_entity.type
_entity.pdbx_description
1 polymer ?
#
loop_
_entity_poly.entity_id
_entity_poly.type
_entity_poly.pdbx_seq_one_letter_code
_entity_poly.pdbx_strand_id
1 'polypeptide(L)'
;MSEAERVAVVGAGIVGLAYAWSAAERGHRVCLVERSSHACGASVRNFGMVWPVGQPFGPLRETALCSRERWLTLHAAGAVVADPCGSIHLAHRTDEWEVLTEYASLAREHHDDCELLNAEQVQRRSAFVRSDGLIGGLFSPT
;
A
#
# COMPACT_ATOMS: atom_id res chain seq x y z
N MET A 1 -14.34 28.65 4.95
CA MET A 1 -12.95 28.22 4.67
C MET A 1 -12.14 28.57 5.91
N SER A 2 -11.38 27.63 6.48
CA SER A 2 -10.50 27.96 7.61
C SER A 2 -9.41 28.93 7.16
N GLU A 3 -8.93 29.75 8.08
CA GLU A 3 -7.86 30.71 7.80
C GLU A 3 -6.52 30.00 7.53
N ALA A 4 -5.67 30.59 6.69
CA ALA A 4 -4.39 29.99 6.31
C ALA A 4 -3.37 30.09 7.47
N GLU A 5 -3.14 28.99 8.17
CA GLU A 5 -2.17 28.90 9.26
C GLU A 5 -0.71 28.67 8.82
N ARG A 6 0.22 28.84 9.77
CA ARG A 6 1.64 28.47 9.64
C ARG A 6 1.86 27.14 10.36
N VAL A 7 2.24 26.11 9.61
CA VAL A 7 2.46 24.75 10.13
C VAL A 7 3.95 24.45 10.16
N ALA A 8 4.49 24.10 11.33
CA ALA A 8 5.84 23.58 11.46
C ALA A 8 5.82 22.04 11.50
N VAL A 9 6.61 21.40 10.65
CA VAL A 9 6.77 19.94 10.61
C VAL A 9 8.23 19.61 10.91
N VAL A 10 8.46 18.73 11.89
CA VAL A 10 9.80 18.31 12.30
C VAL A 10 10.05 16.87 11.85
N GLY A 11 11.04 16.68 11.00
CA GLY A 11 11.42 15.43 10.35
C GLY A 11 10.93 15.36 8.90
N ALA A 12 11.85 15.17 7.96
CA ALA A 12 11.55 14.99 6.54
C ALA A 12 11.43 13.50 6.13
N GLY A 13 11.19 12.60 7.10
CA GLY A 13 10.78 11.23 6.79
C GLY A 13 9.40 11.18 6.12
N ILE A 14 8.97 9.99 5.70
CA ILE A 14 7.74 9.82 4.92
C ILE A 14 6.49 10.40 5.60
N VAL A 15 6.36 10.23 6.91
CA VAL A 15 5.24 10.76 7.69
C VAL A 15 5.27 12.29 7.70
N GLY A 16 6.42 12.90 7.98
CA GLY A 16 6.56 14.36 8.00
C GLY A 16 6.30 14.98 6.63
N LEU A 17 6.84 14.40 5.55
CA LEU A 17 6.56 14.85 4.19
C LEU A 17 5.08 14.71 3.82
N ALA A 18 4.42 13.62 4.22
CA ALA A 18 2.98 13.45 4.00
C ALA A 18 2.16 14.53 4.70
N TYR A 19 2.48 14.85 5.96
CA TYR A 19 1.82 15.95 6.69
C TYR A 19 2.09 17.32 6.06
N ALA A 20 3.35 17.59 5.68
CA ALA A 20 3.74 18.83 5.03
C ALA A 20 2.99 19.03 3.71
N TRP A 21 2.94 18.01 2.86
CA TRP A 21 2.19 18.05 1.61
C TRP A 21 0.69 18.25 1.85
N SER A 22 0.09 17.47 2.77
CA SER A 22 -1.34 17.58 3.09
C SER A 22 -1.72 18.96 3.66
N ALA A 23 -0.86 19.58 4.46
CA ALA A 23 -1.08 20.94 4.96
C ALA A 23 -0.97 21.98 3.85
N ALA A 24 0.01 21.84 2.95
CA ALA A 24 0.16 22.72 1.79
C ALA A 24 -1.06 22.63 0.84
N GLU A 25 -1.59 21.43 0.60
CA GLU A 25 -2.82 21.23 -0.21
C GLU A 25 -4.04 21.95 0.37
N ARG A 26 -4.11 22.08 1.70
CA ARG A 26 -5.17 22.84 2.39
C ARG A 26 -4.94 24.37 2.39
N GLY A 27 -3.88 24.85 1.75
CA GLY A 27 -3.57 26.28 1.65
C GLY A 27 -2.76 26.84 2.82
N HIS A 28 -2.22 26.00 3.69
CA HIS A 28 -1.37 26.45 4.80
C HIS A 28 0.07 26.74 4.34
N ARG A 29 0.77 27.60 5.09
CA ARG A 29 2.20 27.83 4.90
C ARG A 29 3.00 26.84 5.74
N VAL A 30 3.84 26.03 5.11
CA VAL A 30 4.56 24.95 5.80
C VAL A 30 6.05 25.29 5.96
N CYS A 31 6.57 25.10 7.17
CA CYS A 31 8.00 25.07 7.47
C CYS A 31 8.39 23.63 7.82
N LEU A 32 9.16 22.98 6.96
CA LEU A 32 9.70 21.64 7.21
C LEU A 32 11.13 21.74 7.72
N VAL A 33 11.41 21.12 8.86
CA VAL A 33 12.74 21.09 9.49
C VAL A 33 13.23 19.65 9.53
N GLU A 34 14.41 19.39 8.99
CA GLU A 34 15.10 18.10 9.09
C GLU A 34 16.49 18.33 9.69
N ARG A 35 16.96 17.37 10.49
CA ARG A 35 18.29 17.43 11.12
C ARG A 35 19.41 17.31 10.08
N SER A 36 19.18 16.54 9.02
CA SER A 36 20.11 16.33 7.91
C SER A 36 19.72 17.14 6.66
N SER A 37 20.56 17.11 5.62
CA SER A 37 20.25 17.77 4.33
C SER A 37 19.07 17.13 3.59
N HIS A 38 18.76 15.87 3.90
CA HIS A 38 17.59 15.14 3.41
C HIS A 38 17.20 14.03 4.40
N ALA A 39 16.12 13.31 4.12
CA ALA A 39 15.69 12.16 4.91
C ALA A 39 16.75 11.04 4.89
N CYS A 40 17.29 10.67 6.05
CA CYS A 40 18.27 9.59 6.20
C CYS A 40 17.81 8.46 7.17
N GLY A 41 16.60 8.60 7.71
CA GLY A 41 16.02 7.70 8.72
C GLY A 41 15.48 6.38 8.15
N ALA A 42 14.47 5.81 8.81
CA ALA A 42 13.86 4.54 8.39
C ALA A 42 13.21 4.61 7.00
N SER A 43 12.69 5.77 6.60
CA SER A 43 11.93 5.93 5.36
C SER A 43 12.71 5.61 4.08
N VAL A 44 14.03 5.73 4.08
CA VAL A 44 14.88 5.41 2.90
C VAL A 44 15.38 3.95 2.90
N ARG A 45 14.97 3.13 3.86
CA ARG A 45 15.43 1.74 4.04
C ARG A 45 14.32 0.70 3.88
N ASN A 46 13.10 1.12 3.55
CA ASN A 46 11.97 0.21 3.37
C ASN A 46 11.93 -0.35 1.94
N PHE A 47 11.32 -1.51 1.76
CA PHE A 47 11.23 -2.23 0.47
C PHE A 47 10.26 -1.56 -0.53
N GLY A 48 9.41 -0.64 -0.08
CA GLY A 48 8.52 0.15 -0.95
C GLY A 48 7.18 -0.50 -1.28
N MET A 49 6.83 -1.62 -0.65
CA MET A 49 5.53 -2.27 -0.87
C MET A 49 4.39 -1.47 -0.21
N VAL A 50 3.30 -1.26 -0.95
CA VAL A 50 2.04 -0.74 -0.44
C VAL A 50 1.08 -1.92 -0.32
N TRP A 51 0.51 -2.15 0.86
CA TRP A 51 -0.17 -3.43 1.17
C TRP A 51 -1.56 -3.25 1.82
N PRO A 52 -2.58 -2.80 1.06
CA PRO A 52 -3.93 -2.62 1.60
C PRO A 52 -4.62 -3.93 1.98
N VAL A 53 -4.37 -5.01 1.24
CA VAL A 53 -4.95 -6.36 1.46
C VAL A 53 -4.68 -6.92 2.87
N GLY A 54 -3.57 -6.56 3.51
CA GLY A 54 -3.26 -6.98 4.87
C GLY A 54 -3.92 -6.16 5.98
N GLN A 55 -4.69 -5.13 5.64
CA GLN A 55 -5.36 -4.27 6.63
C GLN A 55 -6.76 -4.79 6.95
N PRO A 56 -7.21 -4.69 8.22
CA PRO A 56 -8.60 -4.93 8.57
C PRO A 56 -9.54 -4.04 7.76
N PHE A 57 -10.67 -4.60 7.33
CA PHE A 57 -11.72 -3.83 6.66
C PHE A 57 -12.19 -2.64 7.53
N GLY A 58 -12.65 -1.58 6.88
CA GLY A 58 -13.01 -0.31 7.53
C GLY A 58 -11.85 0.70 7.55
N PRO A 59 -11.72 1.53 8.61
CA PRO A 59 -10.90 2.74 8.59
C PRO A 59 -9.40 2.51 8.28
N LEU A 60 -8.84 1.37 8.69
CA LEU A 60 -7.43 1.06 8.44
C LEU A 60 -7.18 0.74 6.96
N ARG A 61 -8.06 -0.06 6.34
CA ARG A 61 -7.99 -0.34 4.90
C ARG A 61 -8.28 0.91 4.07
N GLU A 62 -9.25 1.74 4.46
CA GLU A 62 -9.53 3.03 3.83
C GLU A 62 -8.31 3.95 3.87
N THR A 63 -7.62 4.00 5.01
CA THR A 63 -6.38 4.76 5.16
C THR A 63 -5.26 4.22 4.26
N ALA A 64 -5.13 2.90 4.13
CA ALA A 64 -4.13 2.29 3.25
C ALA A 64 -4.42 2.55 1.76
N LEU A 65 -5.69 2.48 1.34
CA LEU A 65 -6.09 2.82 -0.03
C LEU A 65 -5.89 4.30 -0.32
N CYS A 66 -6.24 5.19 0.61
CA CYS A 66 -5.95 6.62 0.48
C CYS A 66 -4.44 6.88 0.34
N SER A 67 -3.62 6.21 1.15
CA SER A 67 -2.16 6.28 1.05
C SER A 67 -1.65 5.81 -0.31
N ARG A 68 -2.18 4.69 -0.83
CA ARG A 68 -1.88 4.17 -2.18
C ARG A 68 -2.18 5.21 -3.27
N GLU A 69 -3.35 5.84 -3.24
CA GLU A 69 -3.71 6.85 -4.24
C GLU A 69 -2.78 8.08 -4.20
N ARG A 70 -2.31 8.47 -3.01
CA ARG A 70 -1.31 9.54 -2.89
C ARG A 70 0.03 9.15 -3.51
N TRP A 71 0.46 7.89 -3.39
CA TRP A 71 1.66 7.40 -4.09
C TRP A 71 1.48 7.41 -5.61
N LEU A 72 0.33 6.97 -6.11
CA LEU A 72 0.03 7.00 -7.54
C LEU A 72 -0.06 8.42 -8.09
N THR A 73 -0.55 9.36 -7.29
CA THR A 73 -0.55 10.80 -7.64
C THR A 73 0.88 11.34 -7.80
N LEU A 74 1.78 11.02 -6.87
CA LEU A 74 3.20 11.38 -6.98
C LEU A 74 3.87 10.70 -8.17
N HIS A 75 3.50 9.46 -8.47
CA HIS A 75 4.00 8.73 -9.63
C HIS A 75 3.57 9.39 -10.95
N ALA A 76 2.29 9.73 -11.08
CA ALA A 76 1.76 10.43 -12.24
C ALA A 76 2.39 11.82 -12.45
N ALA A 77 2.81 12.48 -11.36
CA ALA A 77 3.56 13.73 -11.40
C ALA A 77 5.05 13.55 -11.72
N GLY A 78 5.55 12.32 -11.87
CA GLY A 78 6.97 12.03 -12.10
C GLY A 78 7.86 12.24 -10.88
N ALA A 79 7.29 12.41 -9.69
CA ALA A 79 8.04 12.64 -8.46
C ALA A 79 8.61 11.33 -7.88
N VAL A 80 7.96 10.20 -8.16
CA VAL A 80 8.39 8.86 -7.74
C VAL A 80 8.11 7.83 -8.83
N VAL A 81 8.78 6.69 -8.76
CA VAL A 81 8.44 5.51 -9.55
C VAL A 81 7.52 4.62 -8.72
N ALA A 82 6.40 4.19 -9.30
CA ALA A 82 5.51 3.21 -8.72
C ALA A 82 5.10 2.20 -9.80
N ASP A 83 4.91 0.95 -9.40
CA ASP A 83 4.42 -0.13 -10.26
C ASP A 83 3.15 -0.72 -9.63
N PRO A 84 1.94 -0.42 -10.15
CA PRO A 84 0.68 -0.93 -9.63
C PRO A 84 0.46 -2.39 -10.07
N CYS A 85 1.33 -3.29 -9.63
CA CYS A 85 1.35 -4.69 -10.05
C CYS A 85 0.47 -5.63 -9.18
N GLY A 86 -0.09 -5.10 -8.08
CA GLY A 86 -0.88 -5.86 -7.12
C GLY A 86 -0.02 -6.84 -6.29
N SER A 87 -0.66 -7.83 -5.69
CA SER A 87 0.00 -8.85 -4.86
C SER A 87 -0.66 -10.22 -5.02
N ILE A 88 0.12 -11.29 -4.79
CA ILE A 88 -0.38 -12.66 -4.73
C ILE A 88 0.08 -13.29 -3.41
N HIS A 89 -0.87 -13.71 -2.57
CA HIS A 89 -0.60 -14.54 -1.39
C HIS A 89 -0.70 -15.99 -1.79
N LEU A 90 0.38 -16.74 -1.62
CA LEU A 90 0.45 -18.14 -2.02
C LEU A 90 0.02 -19.05 -0.87
N ALA A 91 -0.65 -20.15 -1.20
CA ALA A 91 -0.93 -21.23 -0.28
C ALA A 91 -0.25 -22.51 -0.78
N HIS A 92 0.63 -23.07 0.04
CA HIS A 92 1.28 -24.36 -0.13
C HIS A 92 0.78 -25.40 0.89
N ARG A 93 -0.04 -24.95 1.85
CA ARG A 93 -0.63 -25.78 2.89
C ARG A 93 -2.14 -25.55 2.99
N THR A 94 -2.86 -26.55 3.48
CA THR A 94 -4.33 -26.50 3.60
C THR A 94 -4.79 -25.37 4.53
N ASP A 95 -4.09 -25.15 5.64
CA ASP A 95 -4.39 -24.07 6.60
C ASP A 95 -4.24 -22.68 5.96
N GLU A 96 -3.20 -22.47 5.16
CA GLU A 96 -3.02 -21.24 4.37
C GLU A 96 -4.17 -21.04 3.38
N TRP A 97 -4.57 -22.10 2.66
CA TRP A 97 -5.67 -22.03 1.69
C TRP A 97 -7.02 -21.72 2.34
N GLU A 98 -7.29 -22.27 3.52
CA GLU A 98 -8.49 -21.99 4.32
C GLU A 98 -8.55 -20.51 4.70
N VAL A 99 -7.45 -19.94 5.20
CA VAL A 99 -7.36 -18.51 5.53
C VAL A 99 -7.61 -17.62 4.30
N LEU A 100 -7.01 -17.96 3.15
CA LEU A 100 -7.25 -17.21 1.92
C LEU A 100 -8.71 -17.30 1.47
N THR A 101 -9.34 -18.46 1.63
CA THR A 101 -10.74 -18.69 1.27
C THR A 101 -11.70 -17.91 2.17
N GLU A 102 -11.42 -17.88 3.48
CA GLU A 102 -12.16 -17.08 4.44
C GLU A 102 -12.02 -15.58 4.14
N TYR A 103 -10.78 -15.12 3.94
CA TYR A 103 -10.51 -13.72 3.57
C TYR A 103 -11.24 -13.33 2.27
N ALA A 104 -11.18 -14.16 1.23
CA ALA A 104 -11.88 -13.90 -0.03
C ALA A 104 -13.40 -13.81 0.14
N SER A 105 -13.96 -14.53 1.12
CA SER A 105 -15.39 -14.47 1.43
C SER A 105 -15.76 -13.14 2.08
N LEU A 106 -14.99 -12.71 3.08
CA LEU A 106 -15.15 -11.39 3.72
C LEU A 106 -14.92 -10.24 2.72
N ALA A 107 -13.91 -10.37 1.87
CA ALA A 107 -13.59 -9.39 0.84
C ALA A 107 -14.76 -9.16 -0.12
N ARG A 108 -15.48 -10.22 -0.54
CA ARG A 108 -16.70 -10.08 -1.36
C ARG A 108 -17.81 -9.31 -0.65
N GLU A 109 -18.00 -9.52 0.66
CA GLU A 109 -18.98 -8.78 1.46
C GLU A 109 -18.63 -7.29 1.55
N HIS A 110 -17.33 -6.96 1.54
CA HIS A 110 -16.82 -5.60 1.55
C HIS A 110 -16.57 -5.00 0.15
N HIS A 111 -17.03 -5.66 -0.92
CA HIS A 111 -16.84 -5.24 -2.31
C HIS A 111 -15.36 -4.99 -2.69
N ASP A 112 -14.46 -5.84 -2.21
CA ASP A 112 -13.04 -5.84 -2.56
C ASP A 112 -12.78 -6.79 -3.74
N ASP A 113 -11.94 -6.35 -4.68
CA ASP A 113 -11.70 -7.00 -5.99
C ASP A 113 -10.65 -8.11 -5.93
N CYS A 114 -10.49 -8.78 -4.78
CA CYS A 114 -9.54 -9.88 -4.66
C CYS A 114 -10.07 -11.17 -5.33
N GLU A 115 -9.18 -11.94 -5.92
CA GLU A 115 -9.49 -13.14 -6.68
C GLU A 115 -8.75 -14.36 -6.09
N LEU A 116 -9.48 -15.43 -5.78
CA LEU A 116 -8.86 -16.73 -5.53
C LEU A 116 -8.40 -17.34 -6.84
N LEU A 117 -7.16 -17.78 -6.87
CA LEU A 117 -6.48 -18.39 -8.00
C LEU A 117 -6.13 -19.82 -7.67
N ASN A 118 -6.38 -20.73 -8.62
CA ASN A 118 -5.77 -22.05 -8.58
C ASN A 118 -4.27 -21.98 -8.96
N ALA A 119 -3.55 -23.08 -8.74
CA ALA A 119 -2.12 -23.17 -9.02
C ALA A 119 -1.73 -22.77 -10.46
N GLU A 120 -2.55 -23.13 -11.45
CA GLU A 120 -2.29 -22.80 -12.86
C GLU A 120 -2.43 -21.29 -13.12
N GLN A 121 -3.47 -20.66 -12.57
CA GLN A 121 -3.69 -19.21 -12.64
C GLN A 121 -2.54 -18.43 -11.98
N VAL A 122 -2.04 -18.90 -10.83
CA VAL A 122 -0.88 -18.31 -10.16
C VAL A 122 0.35 -18.36 -11.07
N GLN A 123 0.65 -19.52 -11.67
CA GLN A 123 1.80 -19.70 -12.55
C GLN A 123 1.72 -18.82 -13.81
N ARG A 124 0.51 -18.59 -14.35
CA ARG A 124 0.32 -17.65 -15.46
C ARG A 124 0.62 -16.19 -15.08
N ARG A 125 0.37 -15.81 -13.82
CA ARG A 125 0.65 -14.44 -13.33
C ARG A 125 2.12 -14.26 -12.95
N SER A 126 2.76 -15.29 -12.39
CA SER A 126 4.18 -15.25 -12.05
C SER A 126 4.84 -16.61 -12.24
N ALA A 127 5.68 -16.71 -13.27
CA ALA A 127 6.46 -17.90 -13.59
C ALA A 127 7.57 -18.19 -12.58
N PHE A 128 7.82 -17.28 -11.62
CA PHE A 128 8.84 -17.45 -10.57
C PHE A 128 8.31 -18.19 -9.33
N VAL A 129 7.00 -18.43 -9.26
CA VAL A 129 6.40 -19.14 -8.12
C VAL A 129 6.81 -20.61 -8.14
N ARG A 130 7.25 -21.12 -6.98
CA ARG A 130 7.52 -22.55 -6.81
C ARG A 130 6.22 -23.35 -6.89
N SER A 131 6.12 -24.23 -7.88
CA SER A 131 4.94 -25.08 -8.13
C SER A 131 4.81 -26.27 -7.18
N ASP A 132 5.93 -26.73 -6.62
CA ASP A 132 5.96 -27.86 -5.69
C ASP A 132 5.10 -27.57 -4.45
N GLY A 133 4.05 -28.37 -4.24
CA GLY A 133 3.08 -28.19 -3.16
C GLY A 133 2.13 -26.99 -3.32
N LEU A 134 2.15 -26.25 -4.44
CA LEU A 134 1.29 -25.09 -4.62
C LEU A 134 -0.19 -25.52 -4.77
N ILE A 135 -1.03 -25.06 -3.84
CA ILE A 135 -2.48 -25.28 -3.89
C ILE A 135 -3.13 -24.17 -4.74
N GLY A 136 -2.74 -22.93 -4.51
CA GLY A 136 -3.28 -21.76 -5.18
C GLY A 136 -2.79 -20.46 -4.55
N GLY A 137 -3.53 -19.38 -4.74
CA GLY A 137 -3.26 -18.12 -4.08
C GLY A 137 -4.43 -17.14 -4.13
N LEU A 138 -4.26 -16.00 -3.49
CA LEU A 138 -5.20 -14.88 -3.52
C LEU A 138 -4.52 -13.69 -4.16
N PHE A 139 -5.05 -13.21 -5.28
CA PHE A 139 -4.59 -12.00 -5.94
C PHE A 139 -5.37 -10.80 -5.45
N SER A 140 -4.67 -9.71 -5.14
CA SER A 140 -5.27 -8.40 -4.89
C SER A 140 -4.69 -7.39 -5.91
N PRO A 141 -5.55 -6.61 -6.61
CA PRO A 141 -5.09 -5.62 -7.58
C PRO A 141 -4.56 -4.32 -6.92
N THR A 142 -4.74 -4.16 -5.61
CA THR A 142 -4.38 -2.96 -4.87
C THR A 142 -2.97 -3.04 -4.30
#